data_AF-X0VT70-F1
#
_entry.id   AF-X0VT70-F1
#
_cell.length_a   1.000
_cell.length_b   1.000
_cell.length_c   1.000
_cell.angle_alpha   90.00
_cell.angle_beta   90.00
_cell.angle_gamma   90.00
#
_symmetry.space_group_name_H-M   'P 1'
#
loop_
_entity.id
_entity.type
_entity.pdbx_description
1 polymer ?
#
loop_
_entity_poly.entity_id
_entity_poly.type
_entity_poly.pdbx_seq_one_letter_code
_entity_poly.pdbx_strand_id
1 'polypeptide(L)'
;NVFWPGCEDFSLKYFDFYDLLGTGDYYNVVVARDDSDPTDRCNYDISCLAYRLDGIEKTAQSYLNARLRLDPCIAYWAGSDTSVSSRITVNGDVYCSGSLTNNGTINGDVFTSALTGIAEGSRYDIDQANVTWPGLGVDDFTPQYYIDSVAYTPQIVDANSALSGNHTGVIFCNGNLTLAGVLIEEGTLIVNGDLTVQGANNSISPVKNFPALVVNGQLNMANGQLSVTGLAQTNTMFVSDAAANVTISGALFVRDGGI
;
A
#
# COMPACT_ATOMS: atom_id res chain seq x y z
N ASN A 1 12.63 -6.72 -21.29
CA ASN A 1 11.72 -5.79 -22.00
C ASN A 1 11.67 -6.16 -23.47
N VAL A 2 10.70 -6.98 -23.86
CA VAL A 2 10.37 -7.18 -25.27
C VAL A 2 9.60 -5.94 -25.70
N PHE A 3 10.31 -5.02 -26.36
CA PHE A 3 9.70 -3.86 -27.00
C PHE A 3 8.94 -4.35 -28.23
N TRP A 4 7.63 -4.11 -28.26
CA TRP A 4 6.82 -4.17 -29.48
C TRP A 4 6.87 -2.78 -30.12
N PRO A 5 7.61 -2.58 -31.23
CA PRO A 5 7.60 -1.30 -31.93
C PRO A 5 6.28 -1.20 -32.71
N GLY A 6 5.42 -0.26 -32.33
CA GLY A 6 4.13 -0.02 -32.98
C GLY A 6 2.97 0.42 -32.07
N CYS A 7 3.17 0.48 -30.75
CA CYS A 7 2.16 1.00 -29.82
C CYS A 7 2.52 2.42 -29.38
N GLU A 8 2.58 3.36 -30.32
CA GLU A 8 2.58 4.77 -30.00
C GLU A 8 1.11 5.20 -29.84
N ASP A 9 0.78 5.77 -28.67
CA ASP A 9 -0.52 6.29 -28.27
C ASP A 9 -1.64 5.27 -27.99
N PHE A 10 -1.69 4.76 -26.75
CA PHE A 10 -2.98 4.50 -26.09
C PHE A 10 -3.65 5.85 -25.77
N SER A 11 -4.09 6.55 -26.81
CA SER A 11 -5.16 7.52 -26.66
C SER A 11 -6.43 6.71 -26.35
N LEU A 12 -7.11 7.01 -25.25
CA LEU A 12 -8.54 6.76 -25.11
C LEU A 12 -9.26 7.61 -26.17
N LYS A 13 -9.06 7.31 -27.46
CA LYS A 13 -10.09 7.59 -28.43
C LYS A 13 -11.27 6.77 -27.96
N TYR A 14 -12.36 7.45 -27.63
CA TYR A 14 -13.66 6.82 -27.73
C TYR A 14 -13.65 6.10 -29.07
N PHE A 15 -13.59 4.77 -29.05
CA PHE A 15 -13.88 3.99 -30.22
C PHE A 15 -15.31 4.35 -30.54
N ASP A 16 -15.50 5.27 -31.49
CA ASP A 16 -16.81 5.51 -32.07
C ASP A 16 -17.20 4.16 -32.66
N PHE A 17 -18.05 3.44 -31.92
CA PHE A 17 -18.58 2.11 -32.24
C PHE A 17 -19.20 2.05 -33.65
N TYR A 18 -19.41 3.20 -34.28
CA TYR A 18 -20.00 3.37 -35.60
C TYR A 18 -19.04 3.07 -36.77
N ASP A 19 -17.72 3.18 -36.62
CA ASP A 19 -16.78 2.97 -37.75
C ASP A 19 -16.48 1.49 -38.06
N LEU A 20 -16.80 0.57 -37.13
CA LEU A 20 -16.63 -0.89 -37.34
C LEU A 20 -17.80 -1.55 -38.07
N LEU A 21 -19.00 -0.94 -38.01
CA LEU A 21 -20.20 -1.55 -38.59
C LEU A 21 -20.18 -1.55 -40.13
N GLY A 22 -19.36 -0.70 -40.76
CA GLY A 22 -19.24 -0.61 -42.22
C GLY A 22 -18.22 -1.56 -42.85
N THR A 23 -17.25 -2.10 -42.09
CA THR A 23 -16.14 -2.90 -42.64
C THR A 23 -16.38 -4.40 -42.54
N GLY A 24 -17.38 -4.83 -41.77
CA GLY A 24 -17.63 -6.24 -41.48
C GLY A 24 -16.65 -6.83 -40.45
N ASP A 25 -15.86 -6.00 -39.78
CA ASP A 25 -14.97 -6.40 -38.69
C ASP A 25 -15.64 -6.17 -37.33
N TYR A 26 -15.45 -7.11 -36.41
CA TYR A 26 -16.11 -7.17 -35.11
C TYR A 26 -15.11 -7.56 -34.02
N TYR A 27 -15.44 -7.21 -32.78
CA TYR A 27 -14.79 -7.78 -31.61
C TYR A 27 -15.79 -8.09 -30.51
N ASN A 28 -15.51 -9.15 -29.75
CA ASN A 28 -16.22 -9.50 -28.54
C ASN A 28 -15.22 -9.43 -27.39
N VAL A 29 -15.46 -8.53 -26.43
CA VAL A 29 -14.69 -8.47 -25.17
C VAL A 29 -15.57 -8.98 -24.05
N VAL A 30 -15.06 -9.94 -23.30
CA VAL A 30 -15.67 -10.45 -22.07
C VAL A 30 -14.69 -10.17 -20.95
N VAL A 31 -15.17 -9.48 -19.92
CA VAL A 31 -14.46 -9.32 -18.65
C VAL A 31 -15.28 -10.06 -17.62
N ALA A 32 -14.71 -11.13 -17.06
CA ALA A 32 -15.33 -11.91 -16.01
C ALA A 32 -14.42 -11.88 -14.78
N ARG A 33 -15.00 -11.71 -13.59
CA ARG A 33 -14.24 -11.93 -12.36
C ARG A 33 -13.85 -13.41 -12.30
N ASP A 34 -12.61 -13.70 -11.93
CA ASP A 34 -12.17 -15.06 -11.68
C ASP A 34 -12.70 -15.50 -10.31
N ASP A 35 -13.83 -16.21 -10.34
CA ASP A 35 -14.48 -16.77 -9.14
C ASP A 35 -13.94 -18.17 -8.77
N SER A 36 -12.79 -18.60 -9.32
CA SER A 36 -12.20 -19.91 -8.99
C SER A 36 -11.74 -20.03 -7.54
N ASP A 37 -11.40 -18.90 -6.90
CA ASP A 37 -11.18 -18.77 -5.46
C ASP A 37 -12.13 -17.70 -4.90
N PRO A 38 -13.12 -18.06 -4.06
CA PRO A 38 -14.07 -17.09 -3.51
C PRO A 38 -13.42 -16.04 -2.58
N THR A 39 -12.19 -16.29 -2.13
CA THR A 39 -11.39 -15.40 -1.28
C THR A 39 -10.53 -14.42 -2.10
N ASP A 40 -10.26 -14.73 -3.37
CA ASP A 40 -9.49 -13.86 -4.28
C ASP A 40 -10.40 -13.16 -5.29
N ARG A 41 -11.00 -12.05 -4.87
CA ARG A 41 -11.90 -11.24 -5.71
C ARG A 41 -11.18 -10.21 -6.60
N CYS A 42 -9.86 -10.26 -6.64
CA CYS A 42 -9.04 -9.23 -7.27
C CYS A 42 -8.71 -9.56 -8.73
N ASN A 43 -8.94 -10.81 -9.15
CA ASN A 43 -8.60 -11.26 -10.49
C ASN A 43 -9.79 -11.19 -11.46
N TYR A 44 -9.49 -10.77 -12.68
CA TYR A 44 -10.44 -10.67 -13.79
C TYR A 44 -9.83 -11.28 -15.04
N ASP A 45 -10.52 -12.25 -15.62
CA ASP A 45 -10.17 -12.81 -16.91
C ASP A 45 -10.79 -11.96 -18.02
N ILE A 46 -9.94 -11.52 -18.94
CA ILE A 46 -10.30 -10.72 -20.09
C ILE A 46 -10.08 -11.56 -21.33
N SER A 47 -11.16 -11.92 -22.01
CA SER A 47 -11.13 -12.60 -23.30
C SER A 47 -11.62 -11.65 -24.38
N CYS A 48 -10.79 -11.46 -25.42
CA CYS A 48 -11.13 -10.69 -26.60
C CYS A 48 -11.01 -11.56 -27.84
N LEU A 49 -12.06 -11.57 -28.65
CA LEU A 49 -12.11 -12.22 -29.96
C LEU A 49 -12.42 -11.16 -31.01
N ALA A 50 -11.45 -10.81 -31.85
CA ALA A 50 -11.66 -10.01 -33.05
C ALA A 50 -11.89 -10.92 -34.26
N TYR A 51 -12.80 -10.59 -35.16
CA TYR A 51 -13.18 -11.42 -36.31
C TYR A 51 -13.87 -10.59 -37.39
N ARG A 52 -13.90 -11.10 -38.62
CA ARG A 52 -14.73 -10.59 -39.73
C ARG A 52 -15.96 -11.47 -39.92
N LEU A 53 -17.10 -10.90 -40.28
CA LEU A 53 -18.26 -11.69 -40.75
C LEU A 53 -18.29 -11.77 -42.27
N ASP A 54 -18.41 -12.99 -42.79
CA ASP A 54 -18.81 -13.26 -44.17
C ASP A 54 -20.17 -13.99 -44.12
N GLY A 55 -21.25 -13.24 -44.36
CA GLY A 55 -22.61 -13.69 -44.04
C GLY A 55 -22.78 -13.94 -42.52
N ILE A 56 -22.97 -15.20 -42.13
CA ILE A 56 -23.08 -15.62 -40.72
C ILE A 56 -21.79 -16.25 -40.18
N GLU A 57 -20.78 -16.45 -41.03
CA GLU A 57 -19.54 -17.13 -40.67
C GLU A 57 -18.49 -16.14 -40.16
N LYS A 58 -17.77 -16.52 -39.09
CA LYS A 58 -16.66 -15.74 -38.54
C LYS A 58 -15.35 -16.13 -39.23
N THR A 59 -14.76 -15.21 -39.97
CA THR A 59 -13.47 -15.34 -40.65
C THR A 59 -12.42 -14.42 -40.03
N ALA A 60 -11.14 -14.55 -40.43
CA ALA A 60 -10.02 -13.69 -40.01
C ALA A 60 -9.99 -13.41 -38.50
N GLN A 61 -9.96 -14.47 -37.70
CA GLN A 61 -10.11 -14.37 -36.25
C GLN A 61 -8.76 -14.10 -35.56
N SER A 62 -8.76 -13.27 -34.53
CA SER A 62 -7.64 -13.02 -33.64
C SER A 62 -8.12 -13.09 -32.19
N TYR A 63 -7.30 -13.69 -31.33
CA TYR A 63 -7.64 -13.95 -29.93
C TYR A 63 -6.62 -13.28 -29.02
N LEU A 64 -7.12 -12.63 -27.98
CA LEU A 64 -6.33 -12.16 -26.85
C LEU A 64 -6.99 -12.64 -25.57
N ASN A 65 -6.20 -13.28 -24.70
CA ASN A 65 -6.61 -13.57 -23.34
C ASN A 65 -5.62 -12.89 -22.40
N ALA A 66 -6.12 -12.21 -21.39
CA ALA A 66 -5.32 -11.55 -20.36
C ALA A 66 -5.98 -11.76 -19.00
N ARG A 67 -5.18 -11.64 -17.94
CA ARG A 67 -5.66 -11.60 -16.56
C ARG A 67 -5.28 -10.25 -15.97
N LEU A 68 -6.27 -9.53 -15.46
CA LEU A 68 -6.09 -8.29 -14.71
C LEU A 68 -6.22 -8.60 -13.22
N ARG A 69 -5.28 -8.11 -12.42
CA ARG A 69 -5.36 -8.17 -10.96
C ARG A 69 -5.48 -6.75 -10.41
N LEU A 70 -6.50 -6.51 -9.61
CA LEU A 70 -6.77 -5.24 -8.91
C LEU A 70 -6.67 -5.51 -7.40
N ASP A 71 -5.46 -5.42 -6.87
CA ASP A 71 -5.24 -5.59 -5.44
C ASP A 71 -5.87 -4.44 -4.63
N PRO A 72 -6.41 -4.69 -3.43
CA PRO A 72 -6.89 -3.65 -2.55
C PRO A 72 -5.77 -2.67 -2.22
N CYS A 73 -6.08 -1.37 -2.22
CA CYS A 73 -5.12 -0.34 -1.88
C CYS A 73 -5.16 -0.09 -0.37
N ILE A 74 -4.66 -1.06 0.41
CA ILE A 74 -4.68 -1.00 1.87
C ILE A 74 -3.80 0.16 2.35
N ALA A 75 -4.43 1.26 2.74
CA ALA A 75 -3.77 2.41 3.33
C ALA A 75 -3.57 2.24 4.85
N TYR A 76 -4.45 1.47 5.50
CA TYR A 76 -4.37 1.18 6.93
C TYR A 76 -4.70 -0.28 7.22
N TRP A 77 -3.81 -0.96 7.94
CA TRP A 77 -3.96 -2.34 8.36
C TRP A 77 -3.84 -2.44 9.89
N ALA A 78 -4.82 -3.09 10.52
CA ALA A 78 -4.86 -3.35 11.97
C ALA A 78 -5.01 -4.86 12.23
N GLY A 79 -4.14 -5.41 13.08
CA GLY A 79 -4.11 -6.86 13.33
C GLY A 79 -5.07 -7.36 14.40
N SER A 80 -5.84 -6.48 15.05
CA SER A 80 -6.87 -6.82 16.02
C SER A 80 -8.01 -5.80 16.01
N ASP A 81 -8.94 -5.90 16.97
CA ASP A 81 -10.01 -4.91 17.14
C ASP A 81 -9.45 -3.49 17.28
N THR A 82 -10.09 -2.52 16.63
CA THR A 82 -9.60 -1.14 16.62
C THR A 82 -10.71 -0.10 16.47
N SER A 83 -10.37 1.14 16.81
CA SER A 83 -11.19 2.31 16.53
C SER A 83 -10.43 3.33 15.72
N VAL A 84 -11.05 3.87 14.66
CA VAL A 84 -10.54 5.04 13.95
C VAL A 84 -11.16 6.27 14.60
N SER A 85 -10.34 7.12 15.22
CA SER A 85 -10.82 8.33 15.89
C SER A 85 -11.31 9.39 14.89
N SER A 86 -12.10 10.36 15.37
CA SER A 86 -12.61 11.48 14.55
C SER A 86 -11.52 12.42 14.02
N ARG A 87 -10.28 12.24 14.46
CA ARG A 87 -9.11 13.01 14.01
C ARG A 87 -8.34 12.33 12.88
N ILE A 88 -8.72 11.10 12.52
CA ILE A 88 -8.04 10.29 11.52
C ILE A 88 -8.85 10.32 10.22
N THR A 89 -8.13 10.55 9.12
CA THR A 89 -8.62 10.38 7.76
C THR A 89 -7.77 9.32 7.07
N VAL A 90 -8.40 8.27 6.56
CA VAL A 90 -7.77 7.25 5.73
C VAL A 90 -8.22 7.45 4.29
N ASN A 91 -7.27 7.64 3.37
CA ASN A 91 -7.52 7.73 1.93
C ASN A 91 -7.05 6.44 1.26
N GLY A 92 -7.97 5.50 1.05
CA GLY A 92 -7.69 4.13 0.64
C GLY A 92 -8.40 3.13 1.52
N ASP A 93 -8.15 1.86 1.26
CA ASP A 93 -8.86 0.76 1.91
C ASP A 93 -8.31 0.49 3.32
N VAL A 94 -9.18 0.00 4.20
CA VAL A 94 -8.85 -0.37 5.57
C VAL A 94 -8.99 -1.87 5.74
N TYR A 95 -7.97 -2.51 6.27
CA TYR A 95 -8.03 -3.88 6.75
C TYR A 95 -7.99 -3.91 8.28
N CYS A 96 -8.92 -4.64 8.89
CA CYS A 96 -8.97 -4.87 10.33
C CYS A 96 -9.27 -6.35 10.59
N SER A 97 -8.31 -7.08 11.14
CA SER A 97 -8.46 -8.51 11.48
C SER A 97 -9.58 -8.75 12.53
N GLY A 98 -9.87 -7.73 13.35
CA GLY A 98 -10.96 -7.73 14.31
C GLY A 98 -12.18 -6.92 13.87
N SER A 99 -12.93 -6.42 14.85
CA SER A 99 -14.01 -5.45 14.69
C SER A 99 -13.45 -4.03 14.57
N LEU A 100 -13.99 -3.25 13.63
CA LEU A 100 -13.65 -1.84 13.43
C LEU A 100 -14.76 -0.92 13.93
N THR A 101 -14.43 0.04 14.80
CA THR A 101 -15.30 1.19 15.11
C THR A 101 -14.78 2.44 14.42
N ASN A 102 -15.47 2.92 13.38
CA ASN A 102 -15.10 4.14 12.69
C ASN A 102 -15.85 5.37 13.24
N ASN A 103 -15.11 6.26 13.89
CA ASN A 103 -15.56 7.61 14.27
C ASN A 103 -14.90 8.71 13.40
N GLY A 104 -14.00 8.33 12.49
CA GLY A 104 -13.27 9.22 11.57
C GLY A 104 -13.76 9.13 10.14
N THR A 105 -12.86 9.43 9.20
CA THR A 105 -13.16 9.41 7.76
C THR A 105 -12.38 8.29 7.08
N ILE A 106 -13.08 7.42 6.35
CA ILE A 106 -12.49 6.36 5.54
C ILE A 106 -13.01 6.52 4.11
N ASN A 107 -12.13 6.95 3.20
CA ASN A 107 -12.42 7.16 1.78
C ASN A 107 -11.96 5.92 0.98
N GLY A 108 -12.57 4.76 1.29
CA GLY A 108 -12.22 3.47 0.72
C GLY A 108 -13.07 2.34 1.27
N ASP A 109 -12.77 1.12 0.83
CA ASP A 109 -13.43 -0.10 1.28
C ASP A 109 -12.89 -0.55 2.64
N VAL A 110 -13.69 -1.32 3.39
CA VAL A 110 -13.34 -1.82 4.71
C VAL A 110 -13.46 -3.34 4.77
N PHE A 111 -12.35 -4.03 5.08
CA PHE A 111 -12.28 -5.47 5.27
C PHE A 111 -12.20 -5.76 6.77
N THR A 112 -13.30 -6.23 7.37
CA THR A 112 -13.41 -6.40 8.83
C THR A 112 -14.48 -7.41 9.22
N SER A 113 -14.35 -8.05 10.39
CA SER A 113 -15.36 -8.98 10.90
C SER A 113 -16.66 -8.27 11.30
N ALA A 114 -16.57 -7.02 11.74
CA ALA A 114 -17.71 -6.17 12.03
C ALA A 114 -17.33 -4.69 11.89
N LEU A 115 -18.22 -3.88 11.31
CA LEU A 115 -18.05 -2.44 11.19
C LEU A 115 -19.12 -1.71 12.00
N THR A 116 -18.70 -0.89 12.97
CA THR A 116 -19.54 0.11 13.62
C THR A 116 -19.19 1.49 13.06
N GLY A 117 -20.17 2.22 12.54
CA GLY A 117 -19.95 3.48 11.83
C GLY A 117 -20.18 3.32 10.32
N ILE A 118 -19.65 4.25 9.53
CA ILE A 118 -19.77 4.26 8.06
C ILE A 118 -18.40 4.45 7.41
N ALA A 119 -18.22 3.95 6.20
CA ALA A 119 -17.12 4.30 5.30
C ALA A 119 -17.73 4.80 3.99
N GLU A 120 -16.95 5.51 3.16
CA GLU A 120 -17.40 5.90 1.82
C GLU A 120 -17.55 4.67 0.91
N GLY A 121 -16.64 3.71 1.03
CA GLY A 121 -16.70 2.42 0.34
C GLY A 121 -17.61 1.39 1.01
N SER A 122 -17.49 0.15 0.56
CA SER A 122 -18.26 -0.99 1.05
C SER A 122 -17.52 -1.74 2.16
N ARG A 123 -18.29 -2.43 3.01
CA ARG A 123 -17.76 -3.38 3.98
C ARG A 123 -17.73 -4.78 3.39
N TYR A 124 -16.59 -5.45 3.52
CA TYR A 124 -16.35 -6.83 3.10
C TYR A 124 -15.89 -7.69 4.28
N ASP A 125 -15.98 -9.01 4.09
CA ASP A 125 -15.39 -9.97 5.01
C ASP A 125 -13.86 -10.00 4.85
N ILE A 126 -13.16 -10.33 5.94
CA ILE A 126 -11.69 -10.24 6.03
C ILE A 126 -10.99 -11.13 4.99
N ASP A 127 -11.56 -12.30 4.72
CA ASP A 127 -11.03 -13.28 3.78
C ASP A 127 -11.03 -12.80 2.31
N GLN A 128 -11.77 -11.74 2.00
CA GLN A 128 -11.79 -11.14 0.66
C GLN A 128 -10.59 -10.23 0.40
N ALA A 129 -9.86 -9.83 1.44
CA ALA A 129 -8.59 -9.15 1.29
C ALA A 129 -7.45 -10.16 1.43
N ASN A 130 -6.76 -10.43 0.33
CA ASN A 130 -5.52 -11.21 0.34
C ASN A 130 -4.32 -10.35 0.78
N VAL A 131 -4.42 -9.74 1.97
CA VAL A 131 -3.38 -8.88 2.54
C VAL A 131 -2.95 -9.46 3.88
N THR A 132 -1.65 -9.73 4.01
CA THR A 132 -1.04 -10.24 5.23
C THR A 132 -0.15 -9.18 5.88
N TRP A 133 0.17 -9.40 7.15
CA TRP A 133 1.20 -8.62 7.84
C TRP A 133 2.54 -8.72 7.06
N PRO A 134 3.20 -7.58 6.74
CA PRO A 134 4.44 -7.58 5.95
C PRO A 134 5.56 -8.38 6.59
N GLY A 135 5.61 -8.43 7.92
CA GLY A 135 6.57 -9.25 8.64
C GLY A 135 8.01 -8.74 8.57
N LEU A 136 8.25 -7.49 8.15
CA LEU A 136 9.63 -7.01 8.02
C LEU A 136 10.25 -6.90 9.42
N GLY A 137 11.51 -7.28 9.54
CA GLY A 137 12.25 -7.27 10.78
C GLY A 137 13.66 -6.75 10.59
N VAL A 138 14.43 -6.79 11.65
CA VAL A 138 15.85 -6.34 11.66
C VAL A 138 16.70 -7.23 10.76
N ASP A 139 16.39 -8.52 10.71
CA ASP A 139 17.14 -9.53 9.97
C ASP A 139 17.01 -9.36 8.45
N ASP A 140 15.99 -8.62 7.97
CA ASP A 140 15.83 -8.31 6.54
C ASP A 140 16.84 -7.25 6.05
N PHE A 141 17.51 -6.54 6.97
CA PHE A 141 18.37 -5.42 6.64
C PHE A 141 19.75 -5.46 7.32
N THR A 142 19.99 -6.41 8.21
CA THR A 142 21.26 -6.59 8.94
C THR A 142 21.82 -8.00 8.73
N PRO A 143 23.15 -8.16 8.59
CA PRO A 143 24.19 -7.12 8.57
C PRO A 143 24.29 -6.38 7.23
N GLN A 144 23.56 -6.84 6.21
CA GLN A 144 23.55 -6.26 4.87
C GLN A 144 22.14 -6.24 4.30
N TYR A 145 21.88 -5.27 3.42
CA TYR A 145 20.69 -5.21 2.57
C TYR A 145 21.11 -5.10 1.10
N TYR A 146 20.20 -5.39 0.17
CA TYR A 146 20.51 -5.48 -1.25
C TYR A 146 19.66 -4.54 -2.11
N ILE A 147 20.30 -3.83 -3.03
CA ILE A 147 19.65 -3.09 -4.13
C ILE A 147 20.24 -3.62 -5.43
N ASP A 148 19.40 -4.14 -6.33
CA ASP A 148 19.82 -4.68 -7.64
C ASP A 148 21.02 -5.65 -7.56
N SER A 149 21.03 -6.54 -6.56
CA SER A 149 22.10 -7.51 -6.24
C SER A 149 23.39 -6.93 -5.66
N VAL A 150 23.48 -5.62 -5.42
CA VAL A 150 24.60 -4.99 -4.72
C VAL A 150 24.33 -4.98 -3.21
N ALA A 151 25.28 -5.47 -2.42
CA ALA A 151 25.20 -5.49 -0.96
C ALA A 151 25.63 -4.13 -0.36
N TYR A 152 24.85 -3.66 0.60
CA TYR A 152 25.11 -2.46 1.39
C TYR A 152 25.05 -2.79 2.87
N THR A 153 25.74 -2.00 3.69
CA THR A 153 25.69 -2.11 5.15
C THR A 153 24.84 -0.98 5.71
N PRO A 154 23.89 -1.24 6.63
CA PRO A 154 23.10 -0.19 7.25
C PRO A 154 23.97 0.71 8.14
N GLN A 155 23.61 1.99 8.23
CA GLN A 155 24.17 2.90 9.21
C GLN A 155 23.62 2.56 10.59
N ILE A 156 24.49 2.13 11.50
CA ILE A 156 24.11 1.84 12.88
C ILE A 156 24.11 3.14 13.69
N VAL A 157 23.02 3.42 14.37
CA VAL A 157 22.89 4.54 15.32
C VAL A 157 22.71 4.01 16.74
N ASP A 158 23.33 4.70 17.69
CA ASP A 158 23.29 4.30 19.10
C ASP A 158 21.91 4.56 19.71
N ALA A 159 21.42 3.60 20.47
CA ALA A 159 20.18 3.73 21.24
C ALA A 159 20.24 4.94 22.19
N ASN A 160 19.09 5.59 22.38
CA ASN A 160 18.94 6.82 23.18
C ASN A 160 19.64 8.07 22.61
N SER A 161 20.18 8.01 21.40
CA SER A 161 20.63 9.20 20.69
C SER A 161 19.45 9.91 20.04
N ALA A 162 19.45 11.24 20.05
CA ALA A 162 18.60 11.99 19.14
C ALA A 162 19.20 11.92 17.74
N LEU A 163 18.49 11.31 16.80
CA LEU A 163 18.86 11.44 15.40
C LEU A 163 18.53 12.88 14.96
N SER A 164 19.38 13.49 14.14
CA SER A 164 19.15 14.79 13.52
C SER A 164 19.93 14.90 12.20
N GLY A 165 19.56 15.85 11.34
CA GLY A 165 20.19 16.05 10.04
C GLY A 165 19.60 15.17 8.92
N ASN A 166 20.34 15.07 7.81
CA ASN A 166 19.95 14.37 6.59
C ASN A 166 20.66 13.03 6.48
N HIS A 167 19.91 11.96 6.25
CA HIS A 167 20.45 10.60 6.13
C HIS A 167 19.88 9.91 4.89
N THR A 168 20.65 8.97 4.32
CA THR A 168 20.30 8.19 3.11
C THR A 168 20.54 6.71 3.35
N GLY A 169 19.85 5.82 2.62
CA GLY A 169 19.99 4.38 2.78
C GLY A 169 19.33 3.85 4.06
N VAL A 170 19.69 2.64 4.47
CA VAL A 170 19.09 2.02 5.67
C VAL A 170 19.80 2.50 6.94
N ILE A 171 19.03 3.06 7.87
CA ILE A 171 19.46 3.43 9.22
C ILE A 171 18.87 2.41 10.20
N PHE A 172 19.73 1.86 11.05
CA PHE A 172 19.37 0.85 12.04
C PHE A 172 19.69 1.31 13.46
N CYS A 173 18.69 1.28 14.34
CA CYS A 173 18.83 1.50 15.77
C CYS A 173 18.50 0.21 16.54
N ASN A 174 19.44 -0.30 17.35
CA ASN A 174 19.18 -1.42 18.25
C ASN A 174 18.77 -0.93 19.64
N GLY A 175 17.47 -0.73 19.85
CA GLY A 175 16.89 -0.14 21.06
C GLY A 175 16.01 1.06 20.74
N ASN A 176 15.68 1.83 21.77
CA ASN A 176 14.75 2.95 21.64
C ASN A 176 15.41 4.16 20.96
N LEU A 177 14.63 4.88 20.15
CA LEU A 177 15.06 6.03 19.39
C LEU A 177 14.09 7.20 19.58
N THR A 178 14.64 8.42 19.67
CA THR A 178 13.85 9.66 19.62
C THR A 178 14.20 10.45 18.38
N LEU A 179 13.19 10.81 17.58
CA LEU A 179 13.35 11.75 16.47
C LEU A 179 13.01 13.17 16.95
N ALA A 180 13.89 14.12 16.62
CA ALA A 180 13.71 15.53 16.95
C ALA A 180 14.25 16.43 15.83
N GLY A 181 13.49 16.54 14.73
CA GLY A 181 13.89 17.29 13.54
C GLY A 181 14.77 16.49 12.58
N VAL A 182 14.32 15.27 12.25
CA VAL A 182 15.05 14.32 11.41
C VAL A 182 14.54 14.32 9.98
N LEU A 183 15.46 14.40 9.01
CA LEU A 183 15.13 14.20 7.60
C LEU A 183 15.88 12.96 7.09
N ILE A 184 15.15 11.94 6.65
CA ILE A 184 15.70 10.76 6.00
C ILE A 184 15.20 10.77 4.56
N GLU A 185 16.06 11.16 3.63
CA GLU A 185 15.77 11.21 2.19
C GLU A 185 16.42 10.02 1.51
N GLU A 186 15.69 9.36 0.63
CA GLU A 186 16.14 8.13 -0.04
C GLU A 186 16.60 7.06 0.97
N GLY A 187 15.89 6.92 2.10
CA GLY A 187 16.31 6.05 3.19
C GLY A 187 15.18 5.38 3.98
N THR A 188 15.54 4.29 4.64
CA THR A 188 14.67 3.46 5.49
C THR A 188 15.13 3.60 6.93
N LEU A 189 14.20 3.83 7.85
CA LEU A 189 14.48 3.80 9.29
C LEU A 189 14.00 2.48 9.92
N ILE A 190 14.89 1.79 10.61
CA ILE A 190 14.60 0.56 11.34
C ILE A 190 14.93 0.76 12.81
N VAL A 191 13.95 0.54 13.67
CA VAL A 191 14.08 0.67 15.12
C VAL A 191 13.73 -0.67 15.77
N ASN A 192 14.72 -1.34 16.35
CA ASN A 192 14.52 -2.55 17.14
C ASN A 192 14.16 -2.21 18.59
N GLY A 193 13.04 -1.53 18.77
CA GLY A 193 12.59 -0.96 20.04
C GLY A 193 11.48 0.05 19.80
N ASP A 194 11.29 0.96 20.75
CA ASP A 194 10.27 2.01 20.65
C ASP A 194 10.82 3.24 19.91
N LEU A 195 9.98 3.84 19.08
CA LEU A 195 10.24 5.10 18.40
C LEU A 195 9.37 6.21 18.99
N THR A 196 10.00 7.21 19.59
CA THR A 196 9.31 8.42 20.04
C THR A 196 9.56 9.57 19.07
N VAL A 197 8.50 10.20 18.57
CA VAL A 197 8.61 11.37 17.68
C VAL A 197 8.28 12.64 18.45
N GLN A 198 9.24 13.57 18.42
CA GLN A 198 9.15 14.90 19.04
C GLN A 198 9.59 15.96 18.04
N GLY A 199 9.19 17.22 18.28
CA GLY A 199 9.59 18.34 17.44
C GLY A 199 9.01 18.31 16.01
N ALA A 200 9.32 19.35 15.24
CA ALA A 200 8.82 19.52 13.88
C ALA A 200 9.77 18.89 12.84
N ASN A 201 9.31 18.81 11.59
CA ASN A 201 10.14 18.43 10.44
C ASN A 201 10.74 17.01 10.51
N ASN A 202 10.09 16.05 11.18
CA ASN A 202 10.48 14.66 11.01
C ASN A 202 9.88 14.11 9.71
N SER A 203 10.73 13.73 8.77
CA SER A 203 10.30 13.21 7.46
C SER A 203 11.15 12.01 7.05
N ILE A 204 10.50 10.99 6.52
CA ILE A 204 11.13 9.75 6.06
C ILE A 204 10.60 9.39 4.68
N SER A 205 11.49 9.36 3.69
CA SER A 205 11.19 9.03 2.30
C SER A 205 12.18 7.97 1.79
N PRO A 206 11.77 6.71 1.60
CA PRO A 206 12.63 5.65 1.13
C PRO A 206 12.83 5.73 -0.38
N VAL A 207 13.79 4.95 -0.86
CA VAL A 207 13.87 4.60 -2.28
C VAL A 207 12.72 3.67 -2.67
N LYS A 208 12.44 3.57 -3.97
CA LYS A 208 11.41 2.66 -4.49
C LYS A 208 11.64 1.21 -4.01
N ASN A 209 10.55 0.52 -3.68
CA ASN A 209 10.52 -0.86 -3.19
C ASN A 209 11.16 -1.11 -1.81
N PHE A 210 11.46 -0.04 -1.06
CA PHE A 210 11.87 -0.15 0.34
C PHE A 210 10.77 0.37 1.26
N PRO A 211 10.61 -0.19 2.48
CA PRO A 211 9.77 0.44 3.48
C PRO A 211 10.41 1.76 3.90
N ALA A 212 9.57 2.68 4.35
CA ALA A 212 10.05 3.92 4.93
C ALA A 212 10.42 3.73 6.40
N LEU A 213 9.55 3.06 7.15
CA LEU A 213 9.67 2.95 8.60
C LEU A 213 9.31 1.55 9.10
N VAL A 214 10.21 0.96 9.87
CA VAL A 214 10.00 -0.32 10.57
C VAL A 214 10.30 -0.14 12.06
N VAL A 215 9.30 -0.32 12.91
CA VAL A 215 9.44 -0.21 14.37
C VAL A 215 8.99 -1.51 15.03
N ASN A 216 9.93 -2.28 15.59
CA ASN A 216 9.63 -3.54 16.28
C ASN A 216 9.02 -3.38 17.68
N GLY A 217 8.83 -2.14 18.14
CA GLY A 217 8.11 -1.79 19.36
C GLY A 217 6.96 -0.83 19.06
N GLN A 218 6.81 0.16 19.93
CA GLN A 218 5.78 1.17 19.86
C GLN A 218 6.23 2.41 19.06
N LEU A 219 5.37 2.90 18.16
CA LEU A 219 5.47 4.23 17.57
C LEU A 219 4.68 5.23 18.42
N ASN A 220 5.38 6.08 19.16
CA ASN A 220 4.80 7.09 20.04
C ASN A 220 4.93 8.50 19.47
N MET A 221 3.82 9.07 19.04
CA MET A 221 3.73 10.46 18.60
C MET A 221 3.46 11.35 19.82
N ALA A 222 4.54 11.81 20.46
CA ALA A 222 4.45 12.58 21.70
C ALA A 222 4.00 14.03 21.45
N ASN A 223 4.89 14.91 21.03
CA ASN A 223 4.58 16.31 20.70
C ASN A 223 5.22 16.70 19.35
N GLY A 224 5.34 15.72 18.46
CA GLY A 224 6.05 15.85 17.19
C GLY A 224 5.14 15.93 15.97
N GLN A 225 5.77 16.21 14.83
CA GLN A 225 5.24 16.00 13.49
C GLN A 225 6.00 14.84 12.85
N LEU A 226 5.31 13.99 12.09
CA LEU A 226 5.92 12.94 11.26
C LEU A 226 5.27 12.91 9.87
N SER A 227 6.12 12.94 8.84
CA SER A 227 5.73 12.66 7.45
C SER A 227 6.46 11.41 6.97
N VAL A 228 5.73 10.41 6.52
CA VAL A 228 6.30 9.19 5.94
C VAL A 228 5.73 9.00 4.55
N THR A 229 6.58 8.78 3.55
CA THR A 229 6.13 8.39 2.21
C THR A 229 6.48 6.92 1.98
N GLY A 230 5.51 6.06 1.71
CA GLY A 230 5.70 4.62 1.58
C GLY A 230 5.19 3.83 2.78
N LEU A 231 5.70 2.62 2.96
CA LEU A 231 5.22 1.69 3.99
C LEU A 231 5.83 2.03 5.37
N ALA A 232 4.96 2.16 6.37
CA ALA A 232 5.30 2.21 7.78
C ALA A 232 4.70 0.99 8.49
N GLN A 233 5.49 0.29 9.31
CA GLN A 233 4.96 -0.75 10.19
C GLN A 233 5.42 -0.56 11.63
N THR A 234 4.55 -0.93 12.56
CA THR A 234 4.82 -0.91 14.00
C THR A 234 3.98 -1.94 14.74
N ASN A 235 4.41 -2.39 15.93
CA ASN A 235 3.53 -3.25 16.73
C ASN A 235 2.33 -2.48 17.25
N THR A 236 2.54 -1.27 17.79
CA THR A 236 1.48 -0.40 18.31
C THR A 236 1.78 1.04 17.96
N MET A 237 0.74 1.85 17.82
CA MET A 237 0.89 3.28 17.56
C MET A 237 0.06 4.07 18.56
N PHE A 238 0.64 5.13 19.11
CA PHE A 238 -0.07 6.06 19.99
C PHE A 238 0.12 7.46 19.49
N VAL A 239 -0.99 8.19 19.36
CA VAL A 239 -0.98 9.61 18.99
C VAL A 239 -1.50 10.44 20.13
N SER A 240 -0.60 11.19 20.77
CA SER A 240 -1.00 12.07 21.87
C SER A 240 -1.82 13.25 21.35
N ASP A 241 -2.64 13.84 22.22
CA ASP A 241 -3.40 15.04 21.89
C ASP A 241 -2.51 16.24 21.53
N ALA A 242 -1.26 16.25 22.02
CA ALA A 242 -0.27 17.28 21.74
C ALA A 242 0.54 17.02 20.45
N ALA A 243 0.34 15.89 19.77
CA ALA A 243 0.97 15.65 18.48
C ALA A 243 0.39 16.62 17.44
N ALA A 244 1.27 17.25 16.66
CA ALA A 244 0.86 18.28 15.71
C ALA A 244 0.18 17.68 14.49
N ASN A 245 0.91 16.89 13.70
CA ASN A 245 0.43 16.24 12.48
C ASN A 245 1.19 14.93 12.24
N VAL A 246 0.45 13.87 11.90
CA VAL A 246 1.03 12.62 11.40
C VAL A 246 0.48 12.38 10.00
N THR A 247 1.36 12.20 9.03
CA THR A 247 0.97 11.94 7.64
C THR A 247 1.75 10.74 7.13
N ILE A 248 1.02 9.69 6.74
CA ILE A 248 1.58 8.51 6.08
C ILE A 248 1.02 8.48 4.66
N SER A 249 1.85 8.82 3.68
CA SER A 249 1.53 8.76 2.25
C SER A 249 2.02 7.43 1.69
N GLY A 250 1.24 6.38 1.95
CA GLY A 250 1.56 5.01 1.59
C GLY A 250 0.66 4.08 2.38
N ALA A 251 1.23 3.14 3.12
CA ALA A 251 0.47 2.22 3.95
C ALA A 251 1.00 2.19 5.38
N LEU A 252 0.09 2.18 6.36
CA LEU A 252 0.41 2.02 7.78
C LEU A 252 -0.11 0.67 8.28
N PHE A 253 0.82 -0.15 8.79
CA PHE A 253 0.52 -1.45 9.36
C PHE A 253 0.77 -1.42 10.88
N VAL A 254 -0.29 -1.65 11.67
CA VAL A 254 -0.24 -1.73 13.14
C VAL A 254 -0.62 -3.14 13.58
N ARG A 255 0.31 -3.85 14.22
CA ARG A 255 0.16 -5.28 14.53
C ARG A 255 -0.89 -5.56 15.60
N ASP A 256 -0.76 -4.89 16.75
CA ASP A 256 -1.40 -5.28 18.01
C ASP A 256 -2.45 -4.25 18.44
N GLY A 257 -3.33 -3.83 17.52
CA GLY A 257 -4.39 -2.87 17.76
C GLY A 257 -4.54 -1.86 16.63
N GLY A 258 -4.82 -0.61 17.00
CA GLY A 258 -4.76 0.52 16.09
C GLY A 258 -4.18 1.78 16.70
N ILE A 259 -4.65 2.92 16.19
CA ILE A 259 -4.12 4.27 16.48
C ILE A 259 -5.00 4.98 17.49
#